data_AF-A0A6B3ED81-F1
#
_entry.id   AF-A0A6B3ED81-F1
#
_cell.length_a   1.000
_cell.length_b   1.000
_cell.length_c   1.000
_cell.angle_alpha   90.00
_cell.angle_beta   90.00
_cell.angle_gamma   90.00
#
_symmetry.space_group_name_H-M   'P 1'
#
loop_
_entity.id
_entity.type
_entity.pdbx_description
1 polymer ?
#
loop_
_entity_poly.entity_id
_entity_poly.type
_entity_poly.pdbx_seq_one_letter_code
_entity_poly.pdbx_strand_id
1 'polypeptide(L)'
;LWRATGSALARRVALETADFLVRELRTAEGGFASALDADSDDGTGRHVEGAYYVWTPQQLREVLGDADAALAAAHFGVTDDGTFEHGSSVLRLPRT
;
A
#
# COMPACT_ATOMS: atom_id res chain seq x y z
N LEU A 1 -4.14 20.75 -17.52
CA LEU A 1 -3.17 21.61 -16.78
C LEU A 1 -1.99 22.03 -17.65
N TRP A 2 -1.01 21.18 -17.99
CA TRP A 2 0.14 21.60 -18.85
C TRP A 2 -0.28 22.39 -20.10
N ARG A 3 -1.23 21.88 -20.90
CA ARG A 3 -1.67 22.55 -22.14
C ARG A 3 -2.26 23.95 -21.92
N ALA A 4 -2.83 24.21 -20.75
CA ALA A 4 -3.49 25.47 -20.43
C ALA A 4 -2.58 26.42 -19.64
N THR A 5 -1.60 25.90 -18.89
CA THR A 5 -0.79 26.68 -17.94
C THR A 5 0.72 26.63 -18.19
N GLY A 6 1.20 25.76 -19.07
CA GLY A 6 2.63 25.53 -19.28
C GLY A 6 3.35 24.87 -18.09
N SER A 7 2.62 24.37 -17.08
CA SER A 7 3.21 23.84 -15.84
C SER A 7 4.08 22.61 -16.07
N ALA A 8 5.40 22.75 -15.90
CA ALA A 8 6.37 21.66 -16.05
C ALA A 8 6.05 20.42 -15.21
N LEU A 9 5.63 20.62 -13.95
CA LEU A 9 5.18 19.55 -13.08
C LEU A 9 4.01 18.78 -13.70
N ALA A 10 3.00 19.49 -14.23
CA ALA A 10 1.83 18.84 -14.80
C ALA A 10 2.17 17.97 -16.03
N ARG A 11 3.16 18.35 -16.85
CA ARG A 11 3.61 17.48 -17.95
C ARG A 11 4.37 16.29 -17.45
N ARG A 12 5.27 16.49 -16.49
CA ARG A 12 6.03 15.39 -15.91
C ARG A 12 5.08 14.31 -15.39
N VAL A 13 4.11 14.70 -14.56
CA VAL A 13 3.10 13.78 -14.01
C VAL A 13 2.30 13.10 -15.11
N ALA A 14 1.84 13.83 -16.12
CA ALA A 14 1.04 13.25 -17.20
C ALA A 14 1.83 12.22 -18.04
N LEU A 15 3.10 12.52 -18.35
CA LEU A 15 3.97 11.61 -19.10
C LEU A 15 4.34 10.38 -18.27
N GLU A 16 4.78 10.57 -17.02
CA GLU A 16 5.13 9.44 -16.14
C GLU A 16 3.93 8.53 -15.88
N THR A 17 2.72 9.09 -15.78
CA THR A 17 1.48 8.30 -15.68
C THR A 17 1.21 7.52 -16.97
N ALA A 18 1.32 8.15 -18.14
CA ALA A 18 1.13 7.47 -19.42
C ALA A 18 2.17 6.34 -19.63
N ASP A 19 3.42 6.59 -19.27
CA ASP A 19 4.50 5.60 -19.33
C ASP A 19 4.23 4.42 -18.38
N PHE A 20 3.72 4.70 -17.17
CA PHE A 20 3.28 3.66 -16.24
C PHE A 20 2.13 2.83 -16.82
N LEU A 21 1.08 3.45 -17.35
CA LEU A 21 -0.05 2.73 -17.93
C LEU A 21 0.41 1.78 -19.05
N VAL A 22 1.28 2.27 -19.95
CA VAL A 22 1.78 1.47 -21.08
C VAL A 22 2.68 0.33 -20.62
N ARG A 23 3.52 0.57 -19.62
CA ARG A 23 4.49 -0.41 -19.12
C ARG A 23 3.84 -1.49 -18.24
N GLU A 24 2.96 -1.07 -17.34
CA GLU A 24 2.50 -1.93 -16.24
C GLU A 24 1.06 -2.42 -16.43
N LEU A 25 0.18 -1.64 -17.08
CA LEU A 25 -1.24 -1.97 -17.19
C LEU A 25 -1.65 -2.46 -18.57
N ARG A 26 -0.82 -2.31 -19.61
CA ARG A 26 -1.18 -2.75 -20.96
C ARG A 26 -1.26 -4.27 -21.04
N THR A 27 -2.40 -4.79 -21.52
CA THR A 27 -2.61 -6.22 -21.69
C THR A 27 -2.18 -6.70 -23.08
N ALA A 28 -2.02 -8.02 -23.24
CA ALA A 28 -1.65 -8.64 -24.52
C ALA A 28 -2.70 -8.41 -25.62
N GLU A 29 -3.95 -8.22 -25.22
CA GLU A 29 -5.11 -7.96 -26.09
C GLU A 29 -5.19 -6.49 -26.53
N GLY A 30 -4.28 -5.63 -26.03
CA GLY A 30 -4.20 -4.22 -26.40
C GLY A 30 -5.05 -3.27 -25.55
N GLY A 31 -5.68 -3.77 -24.49
CA GLY A 31 -6.39 -2.97 -23.48
C GLY A 31 -5.47 -2.52 -22.35
N PHE A 32 -6.07 -1.90 -21.33
CA PHE A 32 -5.43 -1.61 -20.04
C PHE A 32 -6.18 -2.30 -18.91
N ALA A 33 -5.47 -2.95 -18.01
CA ALA A 33 -6.01 -3.43 -16.75
C ALA A 33 -6.49 -2.25 -15.89
N SER A 34 -7.53 -2.46 -15.09
CA SER A 34 -8.07 -1.42 -14.19
C SER A 34 -7.22 -1.22 -12.94
N ALA A 35 -6.41 -2.22 -12.56
CA ALA A 35 -5.52 -2.21 -11.41
C ALA A 35 -4.41 -3.26 -11.57
N LEU A 36 -3.36 -3.15 -10.76
CA LEU A 36 -2.40 -4.22 -10.52
C LEU A 36 -2.92 -5.17 -9.44
N ASP A 37 -2.44 -6.41 -9.47
CA ASP A 37 -2.63 -7.34 -8.38
C ASP A 37 -1.90 -6.85 -7.12
N ALA A 38 -2.57 -6.96 -5.97
CA ALA A 38 -2.04 -6.55 -4.67
C ALA A 38 -1.38 -7.71 -3.91
N ASP A 39 -1.42 -8.92 -4.47
CA ASP A 39 -0.74 -10.08 -3.92
C ASP A 39 0.75 -9.82 -3.73
N SER A 40 1.17 -9.96 -2.47
CA SER A 40 2.53 -9.70 -2.02
C SER A 40 3.04 -10.93 -1.26
N ASP A 41 4.33 -11.22 -1.37
CA ASP A 41 4.95 -12.30 -0.57
C ASP A 41 4.90 -11.90 0.92
N ASP A 42 4.38 -12.79 1.77
CA ASP A 42 4.28 -12.57 3.21
C ASP A 42 5.57 -12.92 3.99
N GLY A 43 6.66 -13.21 3.29
CA GLY A 43 7.93 -13.67 3.84
C GLY A 43 8.00 -15.19 4.05
N THR A 44 6.90 -15.92 3.79
CA THR A 44 6.84 -17.38 3.84
C THR A 44 6.78 -18.04 2.47
N GLY A 45 6.81 -17.26 1.39
CA GLY A 45 6.60 -17.73 0.01
C GLY A 45 5.13 -17.90 -0.35
N ARG A 46 4.20 -17.45 0.50
CA ARG A 46 2.77 -17.36 0.19
C ARG A 46 2.45 -15.93 -0.25
N HIS A 47 1.70 -15.84 -1.33
CA HIS A 47 1.13 -14.58 -1.79
C HIS A 47 -0.18 -14.32 -1.05
N VAL A 48 -0.26 -13.16 -0.40
CA VAL A 48 -1.48 -12.66 0.25
C VAL A 48 -1.67 -11.19 -0.10
N GLU A 49 -2.93 -10.78 -0.18
CA GLU A 49 -3.31 -9.42 -0.52
C GLU A 49 -2.70 -8.42 0.47
N GLY A 50 -1.90 -7.48 -0.03
CA GLY A 50 -1.41 -6.35 0.74
C GLY A 50 -0.43 -6.68 1.88
N ALA A 51 0.28 -7.80 1.82
CA ALA A 51 1.19 -8.28 2.87
C ALA A 51 2.17 -7.21 3.43
N TYR A 52 2.65 -6.31 2.57
CA TYR A 52 3.59 -5.25 2.96
C TYR A 52 2.96 -4.08 3.73
N TYR A 53 1.62 -4.02 3.80
CA TYR A 53 0.88 -2.87 4.34
C TYR A 53 0.08 -3.18 5.60
N VAL A 54 0.07 -4.44 6.04
CA VAL A 54 -0.74 -4.90 7.15
C VAL A 54 0.11 -5.48 8.27
N TRP A 55 -0.31 -5.24 9.51
CA TRP A 55 0.45 -5.58 10.71
C TRP A 55 -0.44 -6.21 11.77
N THR A 56 0.08 -7.22 12.44
CA THR A 56 -0.48 -7.76 13.68
C THR A 56 0.24 -7.15 14.90
N PRO A 57 -0.40 -7.13 16.08
CA PRO A 57 0.27 -6.72 17.31
C PRO A 57 1.53 -7.54 17.61
N GLN A 58 1.56 -8.81 17.23
CA GLN A 58 2.72 -9.68 17.40
C GLN A 58 3.91 -9.23 16.54
N GLN A 59 3.69 -8.96 15.24
CA GLN A 59 4.75 -8.48 14.36
C GLN A 59 5.34 -7.15 14.83
N LEU A 60 4.50 -6.25 15.35
CA LEU A 60 5.00 -5.01 15.96
C LEU A 60 5.90 -5.30 17.16
N ARG A 61 5.50 -6.22 18.07
CA ARG A 61 6.33 -6.62 19.21
C ARG A 61 7.65 -7.25 18.80
N GLU A 62 7.63 -8.10 17.76
CA GLU A 62 8.84 -8.75 17.25
C GLU A 62 9.87 -7.77 16.70
N VAL A 63 9.42 -6.69 16.04
CA VAL A 63 10.31 -5.71 15.40
C VAL A 63 10.70 -4.57 16.34
N LEU A 64 9.77 -4.10 17.17
CA LEU A 64 9.94 -2.88 17.98
C LEU A 64 10.19 -3.16 19.47
N GLY A 65 9.88 -4.36 19.95
CA GLY A 65 9.79 -4.65 21.39
C GLY A 65 8.50 -4.10 22.02
N ASP A 66 8.23 -4.50 23.27
CA ASP A 66 6.90 -4.34 23.88
C ASP A 66 6.44 -2.87 24.02
N ALA A 67 7.32 -1.98 24.45
CA ALA A 67 6.95 -0.59 24.73
C ALA A 67 6.60 0.18 23.44
N ASP A 68 7.48 0.10 22.43
CA ASP A 68 7.29 0.79 21.16
C ASP A 68 6.18 0.14 20.33
N ALA A 69 6.01 -1.18 20.43
CA ALA A 69 4.88 -1.86 19.80
C ALA A 69 3.54 -1.40 20.38
N ALA A 70 3.42 -1.24 21.70
CA ALA A 70 2.20 -0.74 22.33
C ALA A 70 1.90 0.70 21.88
N LEU A 71 2.91 1.56 21.81
CA LEU A 71 2.77 2.93 21.31
C LEU A 71 2.34 2.95 19.84
N ALA A 72 3.02 2.18 18.98
CA ALA A 72 2.72 2.11 17.56
C ALA A 72 1.32 1.53 17.32
N ALA A 73 0.92 0.49 18.04
CA ALA A 73 -0.41 -0.10 17.92
C ALA A 73 -1.51 0.91 18.28
N ALA A 74 -1.35 1.64 19.38
CA ALA A 74 -2.28 2.69 19.78
C ALA A 74 -2.32 3.86 18.77
N HIS A 75 -1.15 4.28 18.27
CA HIS A 75 -1.04 5.42 17.37
C HIS A 75 -1.55 5.12 15.96
N PHE A 76 -1.29 3.91 15.45
CA PHE A 76 -1.64 3.50 14.10
C PHE A 76 -2.91 2.64 14.01
N GLY A 77 -3.56 2.38 15.14
CA GLY A 77 -4.82 1.65 15.21
C GLY A 77 -4.70 0.16 14.90
N VAL A 78 -3.61 -0.49 15.34
CA VAL A 78 -3.41 -1.94 15.24
C VAL A 78 -4.07 -2.62 16.44
N THR A 79 -4.96 -3.58 16.18
CA THR A 79 -5.76 -4.27 17.20
C THR A 79 -5.65 -5.78 17.06
N ASP A 80 -5.97 -6.53 18.13
CA ASP A 80 -5.97 -8.00 18.09
C ASP A 80 -7.04 -8.58 17.15
N ASP A 81 -8.19 -7.91 17.03
CA ASP A 81 -9.25 -8.30 16.08
C ASP A 81 -8.88 -7.99 14.62
N GLY A 82 -7.93 -7.07 14.41
CA GLY A 82 -7.58 -6.55 13.10
C GLY A 82 -8.58 -5.50 12.59
N THR A 83 -8.11 -4.67 11.66
CA THR A 83 -8.97 -3.80 10.84
C THR A 83 -9.02 -4.26 9.39
N PHE A 84 -8.35 -5.36 9.09
CA PHE A 84 -8.22 -6.03 7.81
C PHE A 84 -8.23 -7.55 8.05
N GLU A 85 -8.09 -8.32 6.98
CA GLU A 85 -8.20 -9.77 7.02
C GLU A 85 -7.18 -10.43 7.97
N HIS A 86 -7.51 -11.64 8.43
CA HIS A 86 -6.62 -12.50 9.21
C HIS A 86 -6.08 -11.87 10.51
N GLY A 87 -6.83 -10.96 11.14
CA GLY A 87 -6.41 -10.29 12.38
C GLY A 87 -5.33 -9.22 12.16
N SER A 88 -5.06 -8.85 10.91
CA SER A 88 -4.12 -7.80 10.58
C SER A 88 -4.79 -6.43 10.54
N SER A 89 -4.01 -5.36 10.69
CA SER A 89 -4.50 -3.99 10.62
C SER A 89 -3.69 -3.20 9.60
N VAL A 90 -4.39 -2.40 8.79
CA VAL A 90 -3.75 -1.38 7.96
C VAL A 90 -3.35 -0.22 8.86
N LEU A 91 -2.09 0.21 8.79
CA LEU A 91 -1.64 1.36 9.57
C LEU A 91 -2.39 2.61 9.12
N ARG A 92 -3.10 3.24 10.05
CA ARG A 92 -3.87 4.45 9.80
C ARG A 92 -3.53 5.47 10.87
N LEU A 93 -3.47 6.74 10.50
CA LEU A 93 -3.43 7.82 11.49
C LEU A 93 -4.88 8.22 11.78
N PRO A 94 -5.47 7.82 12.93
CA PRO A 94 -6.79 8.27 13.28
C PRO A 94 -6.73 9.78 13.46
N ARG A 95 -7.69 10.51 12.88
CA ARG A 95 -7.87 11.92 13.21
C ARG A 95 -8.40 11.97 14.66
N THR A 96 -7.50 12.25 15.60
CA THR A 96 -7.85 12.65 16.97
C THR A 96 -8.54 14.00 16.98
#